data_AF-A0A926TXV5-F1
#
_entry.id   AF-A0A926TXV5-F1
#
_cell.length_a   1.000
_cell.length_b   1.000
_cell.length_c   1.000
_cell.angle_alpha   90.00
_cell.angle_beta   90.00
_cell.angle_gamma   90.00
#
_symmetry.space_group_name_H-M   'P 1'
#
loop_
_entity.id
_entity.type
_entity.pdbx_description
1 polymer ?
#
loop_
_entity_poly.entity_id
_entity_poly.type
_entity_poly.pdbx_seq_one_letter_code
_entity_poly.pdbx_strand_id
1 'polypeptide(L)'
;MMHYLGQPIELMQEGPGWVGIWWHTAGYRIEMGFFPTASAAWDAMAELVRRDLAVRSLLEVVEAWKDETLISDCEYELSAEALVQSVLV
;
A
#
# COMPACT_ATOMS: atom_id res chain seq x y z
N MET A 1 15.39 -10.62 2.54
CA MET A 1 14.02 -10.12 2.82
C MET A 1 14.04 -9.30 4.10
N MET A 2 13.54 -8.06 4.03
CA MET A 2 13.45 -7.11 5.14
C MET A 2 11.98 -6.97 5.57
N HIS A 3 11.72 -6.44 6.76
CA HIS A 3 10.36 -6.12 7.21
C HIS A 3 10.25 -4.63 7.50
N TYR A 4 9.21 -4.00 6.98
CA TYR A 4 8.90 -2.59 7.22
C TYR A 4 7.43 -2.46 7.60
N LEU A 5 7.15 -1.90 8.79
CA LEU A 5 5.79 -1.85 9.34
C LEU A 5 5.08 -3.22 9.34
N GLY A 6 5.83 -4.29 9.63
CA GLY A 6 5.33 -5.66 9.60
C GLY A 6 5.15 -6.27 8.20
N GLN A 7 5.38 -5.50 7.14
CA GLN A 7 5.27 -5.96 5.75
C GLN A 7 6.63 -6.49 5.21
N PRO A 8 6.65 -7.68 4.60
CA PRO A 8 7.86 -8.24 3.99
C PRO A 8 8.19 -7.56 2.64
N ILE A 9 9.38 -6.95 2.58
CA ILE A 9 9.91 -6.23 1.43
C ILE A 9 11.23 -6.85 0.99
N GLU A 10 11.45 -6.92 -0.31
CA GLU A 10 12.68 -7.35 -0.94
C GLU A 10 13.16 -6.29 -1.94
N LEU A 11 14.46 -6.03 -1.97
CA LEU A 11 15.10 -5.20 -2.98
C LEU A 11 16.04 -6.10 -3.76
N MET A 12 15.81 -6.21 -5.06
CA MET A 12 16.59 -7.08 -5.95
C MET A 12 17.39 -6.22 -6.92
N GLN A 13 18.68 -6.53 -7.08
CA GLN A 13 19.50 -5.85 -8.08
C GLN A 13 19.23 -6.44 -9.47
N GLU A 14 18.90 -5.60 -10.44
CA GLU A 14 18.70 -5.97 -11.85
C GLU A 14 19.61 -5.13 -12.74
N GLY A 15 20.69 -5.74 -13.23
CA GLY A 15 21.69 -5.06 -14.04
C GLY A 15 22.29 -3.84 -13.30
N PRO A 16 22.22 -2.62 -13.87
CA PRO A 16 22.75 -1.42 -13.22
C PRO A 16 21.82 -0.83 -12.14
N GLY A 17 20.63 -1.37 -11.92
CA GLY A 17 19.68 -0.80 -10.96
C GLY A 17 18.99 -1.84 -10.10
N TRP A 18 17.82 -1.47 -9.59
CA TRP A 18 17.14 -2.13 -8.49
C TRP A 18 15.63 -2.20 -8.71
N VAL A 19 15.03 -3.28 -8.27
CA VAL A 19 13.58 -3.50 -8.26
C VAL A 19 13.13 -3.73 -6.82
N GLY A 20 12.04 -3.07 -6.44
CA GLY A 20 11.40 -3.28 -5.14
C GLY A 20 10.25 -4.28 -5.27
N ILE A 21 10.21 -5.26 -4.37
CA ILE A 21 9.18 -6.30 -4.31
C ILE A 21 8.54 -6.26 -2.94
N TRP A 22 7.22 -6.17 -2.89
CA TRP A 22 6.44 -6.32 -1.66
C TRP A 22 5.56 -7.55 -1.72
N TRP A 23 5.65 -8.37 -0.67
CA TRP A 23 4.81 -9.53 -0.44
C TRP A 23 3.64 -9.11 0.46
N HIS A 24 2.55 -8.68 -0.17
CA HIS A 24 1.38 -8.15 0.51
C HIS A 24 0.69 -9.22 1.38
N THR A 25 0.17 -8.84 2.56
CA THR A 25 -0.50 -9.78 3.49
C THR A 25 -1.70 -10.50 2.89
N ALA A 26 -2.35 -9.92 1.88
CA ALA A 26 -3.42 -10.57 1.10
C ALA A 26 -2.94 -11.68 0.13
N GLY A 27 -1.65 -12.03 0.15
CA GLY A 27 -1.08 -13.13 -0.64
C GLY A 27 -0.61 -12.73 -2.04
N TYR A 28 -0.58 -11.44 -2.36
CA TYR A 28 -0.14 -10.93 -3.66
C TYR A 28 1.31 -10.46 -3.62
N ARG A 29 2.02 -10.64 -4.74
CA ARG A 29 3.35 -10.07 -4.97
C ARG A 29 3.21 -8.81 -5.82
N ILE A 30 3.65 -7.68 -5.28
CA ILE A 30 3.67 -6.40 -5.97
C ILE A 30 5.13 -6.08 -6.31
N GLU A 31 5.41 -5.94 -7.59
CA GLU A 31 6.72 -5.51 -8.10
C GLU A 31 6.61 -4.07 -8.55
N MET A 32 7.45 -3.21 -7.97
CA MET A 32 7.57 -1.82 -8.38
C MET A 32 8.49 -1.71 -9.60
N GLY A 33 8.45 -0.56 -10.27
CA GLY A 33 9.30 -0.30 -11.42
C GLY A 33 10.80 -0.32 -11.11
N PHE A 34 11.60 -0.13 -12.16
CA PHE A 34 13.06 -0.05 -12.05
C PHE A 34 13.50 1.26 -11.39
N PHE A 35 14.46 1.17 -10.47
CA PHE A 35 15.08 2.30 -9.80
C PHE A 35 16.60 2.31 -10.01
N PRO A 36 17.22 3.49 -10.11
CA PRO A 36 18.67 3.61 -10.34
C PRO A 36 19.51 3.18 -9.13
N THR A 37 18.96 3.21 -7.91
CA THR A 37 19.68 2.85 -6.68
C THR A 37 18.79 2.07 -5.72
N ALA A 38 19.42 1.30 -4.82
CA ALA A 38 18.72 0.60 -3.74
C ALA A 38 17.93 1.56 -2.84
N SER A 39 18.46 2.77 -2.58
CA SER A 39 17.77 3.78 -1.77
C SER A 39 16.50 4.28 -2.46
N ALA A 40 16.56 4.57 -3.76
CA ALA A 40 15.37 5.01 -4.50
C ALA A 40 14.29 3.90 -4.53
N ALA A 41 14.70 2.64 -4.72
CA ALA A 41 13.77 1.51 -4.62
C ALA A 41 13.17 1.42 -3.21
N TRP A 42 14.00 1.52 -2.17
CA TRP A 42 13.55 1.49 -0.79
C TRP A 42 12.55 2.61 -0.46
N ASP A 43 12.85 3.85 -0.84
CA ASP A 43 12.02 5.00 -0.51
C ASP A 43 10.63 4.87 -1.16
N ALA A 44 10.58 4.40 -2.42
CA ALA A 44 9.34 4.12 -3.12
C ALA A 44 8.54 2.98 -2.46
N MET A 45 9.20 1.89 -2.06
CA MET A 45 8.56 0.78 -1.35
C MET A 45 7.99 1.22 0.01
N ALA A 46 8.78 1.99 0.78
CA ALA A 46 8.40 2.46 2.10
C ALA A 46 7.26 3.49 2.03
N GLU A 47 7.20 4.29 0.98
CA GLU A 47 6.06 5.18 0.71
C GLU A 47 4.79 4.39 0.38
N LEU A 48 4.85 3.44 -0.55
CA LEU A 48 3.71 2.60 -0.92
C LEU A 48 3.12 1.88 0.30
N VAL A 49 3.98 1.22 1.09
CA VAL A 49 3.54 0.48 2.28
C VAL A 49 2.91 1.41 3.34
N ARG A 50 3.43 2.63 3.51
CA ARG A 50 2.82 3.61 4.44
C ARG A 50 1.44 4.04 3.97
N ARG A 51 1.27 4.34 2.68
CA ARG A 51 -0.01 4.76 2.09
C ARG A 51 -1.05 3.65 2.22
N ASP A 52 -0.69 2.42 1.85
CA ASP A 52 -1.57 1.26 2.00
C ASP A 52 -1.98 1.04 3.46
N LEU A 53 -1.05 1.05 4.41
CA LEU A 53 -1.38 0.86 5.82
C LEU A 53 -2.33 1.94 6.36
N ALA A 54 -2.10 3.20 5.96
CA ALA A 54 -2.98 4.30 6.33
C ALA A 54 -4.39 4.12 5.73
N VAL A 55 -4.48 3.73 4.46
CA VAL A 55 -5.76 3.49 3.78
C VAL A 55 -6.53 2.33 4.39
N ARG A 56 -5.87 1.22 4.72
CA ARG A 56 -6.53 0.11 5.44
C ARG A 56 -7.09 0.55 6.79
N SER A 57 -6.32 1.31 7.55
CA SER A 57 -6.77 1.84 8.84
C SER A 57 -7.97 2.79 8.68
N LEU A 58 -7.99 3.60 7.63
CA LEU A 58 -9.12 4.49 7.34
C LEU A 58 -10.35 3.72 6.84
N LEU A 59 -10.16 2.67 6.04
CA LEU A 59 -11.24 1.80 5.58
C LEU A 59 -11.94 1.11 6.76
N GLU A 60 -11.20 0.64 7.77
CA GLU A 60 -11.79 0.07 9.00
C GLU A 60 -12.69 1.09 9.73
N VAL A 61 -12.29 2.36 9.77
CA VAL A 61 -13.11 3.44 10.37
C VAL A 61 -14.37 3.71 9.56
N VAL A 62 -14.25 3.78 8.23
CA VAL A 62 -15.38 4.03 7.32
C VAL A 62 -16.36 2.85 7.35
N GLU A 63 -15.87 1.61 7.43
CA GLU A 63 -16.69 0.42 7.62
C GLU A 63 -17.43 0.46 8.97
N ALA A 64 -16.75 0.83 10.06
CA ALA A 64 -17.41 1.00 11.35
C ALA A 64 -18.52 2.07 11.32
N TRP A 65 -18.31 3.20 10.62
CA TRP A 65 -19.35 4.23 10.45
C TRP A 65 -20.55 3.72 9.67
N LYS A 66 -20.33 2.87 8.66
CA LYS A 66 -21.42 2.22 7.93
C LYS A 66 -22.19 1.28 8.86
N ASP A 67 -21.49 0.44 9.63
CA ASP A 67 -22.10 -0.52 10.56
C ASP A 67 -22.92 0.18 11.66
N GLU A 68 -22.46 1.34 12.13
CA GLU A 68 -23.18 2.20 13.08
C GLU A 68 -24.27 3.06 12.43
N THR A 69 -24.51 2.91 11.12
CA THR A 69 -25.49 3.69 10.34
C THR A 69 -25.27 5.21 10.36
N LEU A 70 -24.03 5.64 10.59
CA LEU A 70 -23.62 7.05 10.57
C LEU A 70 -23.47 7.60 9.14
N ILE A 71 -23.21 6.71 8.18
CA ILE A 71 -23.14 7.01 6.75
C ILE A 71 -24.01 6.02 5.96
N SER A 72 -24.43 6.44 4.77
CA SER A 72 -25.15 5.59 3.82
C SER A 72 -24.22 4.65 3.04
N ASP A 73 -24.80 3.64 2.38
CA ASP A 73 -24.06 2.75 1.48
C ASP A 73 -23.34 3.51 0.36
N CYS A 74 -23.96 4.56 -0.19
CA CYS A 74 -23.38 5.41 -1.23
C CYS A 74 -22.17 6.19 -0.70
N GLU A 75 -22.27 6.78 0.49
CA GLU A 75 -21.15 7.50 1.12
C GLU A 75 -20.00 6.56 1.46
N TYR A 76 -20.30 5.33 1.88
CA TYR A 76 -19.30 4.29 2.08
C TYR A 76 -18.58 3.94 0.78
N GLU A 77 -19.30 3.65 -0.31
CA GLU A 77 -18.71 3.29 -1.60
C GLU A 77 -17.80 4.39 -2.15
N LEU A 78 -18.27 5.65 -2.11
CA LEU A 78 -17.48 6.81 -2.54
C LEU A 78 -16.23 7.01 -1.68
N SER A 79 -16.34 6.85 -0.36
CA SER A 79 -15.22 6.99 0.56
C SER A 79 -14.20 5.88 0.36
N ALA A 80 -14.65 4.64 0.23
CA ALA A 80 -13.79 3.48 0.00
C ALA A 80 -13.05 3.60 -1.33
N GLU A 81 -13.74 3.99 -2.40
CA GLU A 81 -13.11 4.23 -3.71
C GLU A 81 -12.05 5.34 -3.62
N ALA A 82 -12.37 6.48 -3.02
CA ALA A 82 -11.42 7.59 -2.87
C ALA A 82 -10.17 7.19 -2.07
N LEU A 83 -10.34 6.42 -0.99
CA LEU A 83 -9.24 5.90 -0.19
C LEU A 83 -8.35 4.95 -0.99
N VAL A 84 -8.93 4.00 -1.74
CA VAL A 84 -8.16 3.09 -2.59
C VAL A 84 -7.38 3.85 -3.66
N GLN A 85 -8.00 4.83 -4.32
CA GLN A 85 -7.33 5.66 -5.33
C GLN A 85 -6.12 6.42 -4.76
N SER A 86 -6.18 6.83 -3.49
CA SER A 86 -5.06 7.53 -2.83
C SER A 86 -3.80 6.69 -2.61
N VAL A 87 -3.89 5.35 -2.72
CA VAL A 87 -2.71 4.46 -2.70
C VAL A 87 -2.01 4.45 -4.05
N LEU A 88 -2.78 4.62 -5.15
CA LEU A 88 -2.30 4.45 -6.52
C LEU A 88 -1.69 5.72 -7.14
N VAL A 89 -1.95 6.89 -6.53
CA VAL A 89 -1.47 8.23 -6.96
C VAL A 89 -0.48 8.74 -5.94
#